data_AF-M2AV92-F1
#
_entry.id   AF-M2AV92-F1
#
_cell.length_a   1.000
_cell.length_b   1.000
_cell.length_c   1.000
_cell.angle_alpha   90.00
_cell.angle_beta   90.00
_cell.angle_gamma   90.00
#
_symmetry.space_group_name_H-M   'P 1'
#
loop_
_entity.id
_entity.type
_entity.pdbx_description
1 polymer ?
#
loop_
_entity_poly.entity_id
_entity_poly.type
_entity_poly.pdbx_seq_one_letter_code
_entity_poly.pdbx_strand_id
1 'polypeptide(L)'
;MFDGSQDRQHHAGWPSPEVTTGDEITIRILPAGDYDEPHGMTGSPKQTVDDPDFGQLNYYVDAWDADIPFDSAPIESAHIHIRADDSGPSQHQRDLIVELPVRHSKLWPDICTALAKCHPEIKTSDELSSRLVPHVGINLYDDSNTIEITYRVEGDPEFRGCFVTLRDWEIAEVCMAE
;
A
#
# COMPACT_ATOMS: atom_id res chain seq x y z
N MET A 1 -35.82 23.20 17.27
CA MET A 1 -34.47 23.15 17.84
C MET A 1 -34.30 21.73 18.35
N PHE A 2 -33.57 20.90 17.61
CA PHE A 2 -33.21 19.55 18.04
C PHE A 2 -31.85 19.66 18.71
N ASP A 3 -31.82 19.43 20.03
CA ASP A 3 -30.60 19.29 20.79
C ASP A 3 -30.03 17.90 20.51
N GLY A 4 -28.97 17.87 19.71
CA GLY A 4 -28.17 16.70 19.46
C GLY A 4 -27.07 16.61 20.49
N SER A 5 -27.30 15.87 21.56
CA SER A 5 -26.24 15.27 22.37
C SER A 5 -26.84 14.20 23.26
N GLN A 6 -26.09 13.10 23.46
CA GLN A 6 -26.36 12.01 24.42
C GLN A 6 -27.12 10.77 23.92
N ASP A 7 -26.72 10.18 22.79
CA ASP A 7 -27.03 8.75 22.54
C ASP A 7 -25.84 7.97 21.95
N ARG A 8 -24.62 8.36 22.35
CA ARG A 8 -23.38 7.64 22.03
C ARG A 8 -22.55 7.51 23.29
N GLN A 9 -22.83 6.48 24.10
CA GLN A 9 -21.89 5.78 24.99
C GLN A 9 -22.64 4.92 26.02
N HIS A 10 -23.20 3.79 25.59
CA HIS A 10 -23.48 2.68 26.50
C HIS A 10 -23.25 1.36 25.75
N HIS A 11 -21.99 0.99 25.55
CA HIS A 11 -21.70 -0.44 25.45
C HIS A 11 -22.10 -1.03 26.82
N ALA A 12 -22.97 -2.05 26.82
CA ALA A 12 -23.30 -2.77 28.03
C ALA A 12 -21.98 -3.24 28.66
N GLY A 13 -21.68 -2.75 29.87
CA GLY A 13 -20.49 -3.18 30.60
C GLY A 13 -20.58 -4.68 30.80
N TRP A 14 -19.64 -5.41 30.21
CA TRP A 14 -19.52 -6.84 30.47
C TRP A 14 -19.23 -6.98 31.97
N PRO A 15 -20.03 -7.75 32.73
CA PRO A 15 -19.67 -8.04 34.10
C PRO A 15 -18.34 -8.81 34.06
N SER A 16 -17.31 -8.27 34.72
CA SER A 16 -16.01 -8.94 34.86
C SER A 16 -16.09 -9.87 36.08
N PRO A 17 -16.30 -11.18 35.92
CA PRO A 17 -16.20 -12.08 37.05
C PRO A 17 -14.76 -12.13 37.56
N GLU A 18 -14.58 -12.15 38.88
CA GLU A 18 -13.28 -12.49 39.47
C GLU A 18 -13.05 -13.99 39.26
N VAL A 19 -12.11 -14.34 38.37
CA VAL A 19 -11.73 -15.73 38.09
C VAL A 19 -10.67 -16.18 39.09
N THR A 20 -10.90 -17.34 39.70
CA THR A 20 -10.00 -17.94 40.70
C THR A 20 -9.40 -19.26 40.19
N THR A 21 -8.30 -19.68 40.83
CA THR A 21 -7.61 -20.93 40.48
C THR A 21 -8.53 -22.14 40.72
N GLY A 22 -8.93 -22.82 39.64
CA GLY A 22 -9.84 -23.97 39.68
C GLY A 22 -11.14 -23.75 38.90
N ASP A 23 -11.41 -22.50 38.47
CA ASP A 23 -12.58 -22.20 37.64
C ASP A 23 -12.41 -22.71 36.21
N GLU A 24 -13.50 -23.23 35.65
CA GLU A 24 -13.56 -23.69 34.27
C GLU A 24 -14.14 -22.59 33.37
N ILE A 25 -13.32 -22.11 32.43
CA ILE A 25 -13.75 -21.11 31.44
C ILE A 25 -14.09 -21.83 30.14
N THR A 26 -15.36 -21.74 29.70
CA THR A 26 -15.77 -22.22 28.38
C THR A 26 -15.77 -21.07 27.38
N ILE A 27 -14.79 -21.04 26.48
CA ILE A 27 -14.78 -20.13 25.32
C ILE A 27 -15.53 -20.80 24.18
N ARG A 28 -16.67 -20.24 23.78
CA ARG A 28 -17.38 -20.68 22.57
C ARG A 28 -16.95 -19.81 21.40
N ILE A 29 -16.14 -20.40 20.50
CA ILE A 29 -15.87 -19.80 19.20
C ILE A 29 -17.09 -20.09 18.32
N LEU A 30 -17.86 -19.06 17.99
CA LEU A 30 -18.96 -19.19 17.04
C LEU A 30 -18.39 -19.36 15.63
N PRO A 31 -19.02 -20.16 14.75
CA PRO A 31 -18.69 -20.12 13.33
C PRO A 31 -18.92 -18.71 12.81
N ALA A 32 -18.09 -18.26 11.85
CA ALA A 32 -18.24 -16.95 11.24
C ALA A 32 -19.69 -16.78 10.73
N GLY A 33 -20.41 -15.81 11.28
CA GLY A 33 -21.66 -15.37 10.68
C GLY A 33 -21.38 -14.58 9.40
N ASP A 34 -22.40 -14.27 8.60
CA ASP A 34 -22.32 -13.44 7.39
C ASP A 34 -21.78 -12.01 7.62
N TYR A 35 -21.31 -11.68 8.83
CA TYR A 35 -20.93 -10.34 9.29
C TYR A 35 -19.62 -10.29 10.09
N ASP A 36 -18.74 -11.30 9.97
CA ASP A 36 -17.44 -11.34 10.67
C ASP A 36 -16.24 -11.53 9.72
N GLU A 37 -16.27 -10.98 8.50
CA GLU A 37 -15.01 -10.78 7.78
C GLU A 37 -14.31 -9.55 8.38
N PRO A 38 -13.10 -9.68 8.96
CA PRO A 38 -12.38 -8.53 9.49
C PRO A 38 -12.17 -7.52 8.34
N HIS A 39 -12.71 -6.32 8.52
CA HIS A 39 -12.56 -5.22 7.57
C HIS A 39 -11.07 -5.01 7.25
N GLY A 40 -10.68 -5.31 6.01
CA GLY A 40 -9.34 -5.05 5.48
C GLY A 40 -8.54 -6.29 5.06
N MET A 41 -9.06 -7.52 5.20
CA MET A 41 -8.39 -8.71 4.65
C MET A 41 -9.39 -9.66 4.01
N THR A 42 -9.97 -9.27 2.87
CA THR A 42 -10.59 -10.28 2.00
C THR A 42 -9.45 -10.99 1.27
N GLY A 43 -9.22 -12.27 1.57
CA GLY A 43 -8.22 -13.10 0.87
C GLY A 43 -8.51 -13.27 -0.63
N SER A 44 -9.65 -12.76 -1.09
CA SER A 44 -10.10 -12.75 -2.47
C SER A 44 -10.61 -11.35 -2.85
N PRO A 45 -10.43 -10.93 -4.12
CA PRO A 45 -11.03 -9.69 -4.61
C PRO A 45 -12.56 -9.79 -4.63
N LYS A 46 -13.25 -8.67 -4.37
CA LYS A 46 -14.69 -8.55 -4.55
C LYS A 46 -15.08 -8.54 -6.02
N GLN A 47 -14.21 -7.95 -6.85
CA GLN A 47 -14.41 -7.83 -8.28
C GLN A 47 -13.07 -7.89 -8.98
N THR A 48 -13.03 -8.54 -10.14
CA THR A 48 -11.86 -8.59 -11.01
C THR A 48 -12.28 -8.13 -12.39
N VAL A 49 -11.50 -7.23 -12.99
CA VAL A 49 -11.75 -6.64 -14.32
C VAL A 49 -10.49 -6.82 -15.17
N ASP A 50 -10.68 -7.20 -16.42
CA ASP A 50 -9.62 -7.18 -17.43
C ASP A 50 -9.54 -5.77 -18.02
N ASP A 51 -8.50 -5.05 -17.66
CA ASP A 51 -8.21 -3.68 -18.06
C ASP A 51 -7.19 -3.66 -19.21
N PRO A 52 -7.39 -2.84 -20.25
CA PRO A 52 -6.48 -2.78 -21.39
C PRO A 52 -5.08 -2.27 -21.03
N ASP A 53 -4.96 -1.39 -20.02
CA ASP A 53 -3.70 -0.75 -19.65
C ASP A 53 -3.01 -1.51 -18.51
N PHE A 54 -3.80 -2.07 -17.58
CA PHE A 54 -3.29 -2.70 -16.36
C PHE A 54 -3.39 -4.22 -16.33
N GLY A 55 -3.98 -4.85 -17.34
CA GLY A 55 -4.28 -6.27 -17.30
C GLY A 55 -5.31 -6.59 -16.22
N GLN A 56 -5.03 -7.54 -15.35
CA GLN A 56 -6.03 -7.98 -14.36
C GLN A 56 -6.05 -7.04 -13.14
N LEU A 57 -7.08 -6.20 -13.06
CA LEU A 57 -7.35 -5.32 -11.93
C LEU A 57 -8.28 -6.00 -10.91
N ASN A 58 -7.88 -6.00 -9.66
CA ASN A 58 -8.57 -6.64 -8.55
C ASN A 58 -9.06 -5.59 -7.55
N TYR A 59 -10.37 -5.48 -7.38
CA TYR A 59 -11.00 -4.61 -6.39
C TYR A 59 -11.25 -5.34 -5.08
N TYR A 60 -10.85 -4.74 -3.96
CA TYR A 60 -11.01 -5.34 -2.63
C TYR A 60 -12.02 -4.59 -1.76
N VAL A 61 -11.76 -3.33 -1.40
CA VAL A 61 -12.66 -2.55 -0.53
C VAL A 61 -12.81 -1.12 -0.99
N ASP A 62 -11.69 -0.42 -1.11
CA ASP A 62 -11.61 0.98 -1.57
C ASP A 62 -10.37 1.19 -2.46
N ALA A 63 -9.87 0.09 -3.03
CA ALA A 63 -8.67 0.09 -3.83
C ALA A 63 -8.69 -1.02 -4.87
N TRP A 64 -7.97 -0.74 -5.94
CA TRP A 64 -7.73 -1.59 -7.08
C TRP A 64 -6.25 -1.93 -7.16
N ASP A 65 -5.96 -3.22 -7.20
CA ASP A 65 -4.60 -3.74 -7.27
C ASP A 65 -4.34 -4.46 -8.59
N ALA A 66 -3.14 -4.32 -9.14
CA ALA A 66 -2.68 -5.10 -10.28
C ALA A 66 -1.15 -5.21 -10.28
N ASP A 67 -0.65 -6.26 -10.95
CA ASP A 67 0.77 -6.41 -11.25
C ASP A 67 0.99 -6.09 -12.73
N ILE A 68 1.80 -5.08 -13.01
CA ILE A 68 2.06 -4.59 -14.37
C ILE A 68 3.56 -4.68 -14.72
N PRO A 69 3.90 -4.87 -16.00
CA PRO A 69 5.25 -4.58 -16.48
C PRO A 69 5.60 -3.12 -16.22
N PHE A 70 6.83 -2.86 -15.81
CA PHE A 70 7.31 -1.52 -15.53
C PHE A 70 8.61 -1.30 -16.29
N ASP A 71 8.51 -0.78 -17.51
CA ASP A 71 9.63 -0.65 -18.46
C ASP A 71 10.59 0.50 -18.10
N SER A 72 11.18 0.47 -16.90
CA SER A 72 12.18 1.42 -16.46
C SER A 72 13.29 0.76 -15.65
N ALA A 73 14.36 0.36 -16.34
CA ALA A 73 15.54 -0.21 -15.72
C ALA A 73 16.05 0.61 -14.51
N PRO A 74 16.44 -0.04 -13.40
CA PRO A 74 16.57 -1.49 -13.20
C PRO A 74 15.26 -2.19 -12.79
N ILE A 75 14.14 -1.49 -12.78
CA ILE A 75 12.84 -2.05 -12.39
C ILE A 75 12.21 -2.74 -13.60
N GLU A 76 11.63 -3.93 -13.38
CA GLU A 76 11.02 -4.76 -14.42
C GLU A 76 9.50 -4.83 -14.28
N SER A 77 9.00 -4.76 -13.05
CA SER A 77 7.57 -4.88 -12.75
C SER A 77 7.17 -4.01 -11.57
N ALA A 78 5.88 -3.71 -11.49
CA ALA A 78 5.31 -2.98 -10.38
C ALA A 78 4.00 -3.59 -9.92
N HIS A 79 3.82 -3.63 -8.60
CA HIS A 79 2.53 -3.81 -7.98
C HIS A 79 1.88 -2.45 -7.81
N ILE A 80 0.78 -2.18 -8.49
CA ILE A 80 0.04 -0.93 -8.37
C ILE A 80 -1.10 -1.11 -7.36
N HIS A 81 -1.27 -0.12 -6.50
CA HIS A 81 -2.39 0.01 -5.57
C HIS A 81 -3.02 1.39 -5.77
N ILE A 82 -4.24 1.42 -6.27
CA ILE A 82 -4.95 2.66 -6.62
C ILE A 82 -6.20 2.77 -5.77
N ARG A 83 -6.23 3.77 -4.88
CA ARG A 83 -7.42 4.06 -4.11
C ARG A 83 -8.49 4.70 -5.00
N ALA A 84 -9.61 3.99 -5.16
CA ALA A 84 -10.77 4.43 -5.92
C ALA A 84 -12.00 3.65 -5.48
N ASP A 85 -13.19 4.14 -5.82
CA ASP A 85 -14.43 3.41 -5.57
C ASP A 85 -14.58 2.20 -6.51
N ASP A 86 -15.72 1.51 -6.41
CA ASP A 86 -16.02 0.32 -7.21
C ASP A 86 -16.23 0.60 -8.70
N SER A 87 -16.25 1.87 -9.12
CA SER A 87 -16.32 2.24 -10.54
C SER A 87 -14.97 2.12 -11.26
N GLY A 88 -13.87 2.03 -10.51
CA GLY A 88 -12.52 1.88 -11.05
C GLY A 88 -11.64 3.12 -10.89
N PRO A 89 -10.34 3.01 -11.24
CA PRO A 89 -9.43 4.15 -11.29
C PRO A 89 -9.93 5.25 -12.24
N SER A 90 -9.74 6.50 -11.82
CA SER A 90 -10.04 7.68 -12.65
C SER A 90 -9.14 7.72 -13.90
N GLN A 91 -9.53 8.50 -14.92
CA GLN A 91 -8.66 8.72 -16.09
C GLN A 91 -7.35 9.39 -15.69
N HIS A 92 -7.39 10.30 -14.71
CA HIS A 92 -6.20 10.99 -14.23
C HIS A 92 -5.21 10.03 -13.57
N GLN A 93 -5.68 9.14 -12.68
CA GLN A 93 -4.86 8.10 -12.08
C GLN A 93 -4.27 7.15 -13.15
N ARG A 94 -5.06 6.84 -14.18
CA ARG A 94 -4.59 6.04 -15.32
C ARG A 94 -3.44 6.71 -16.05
N ASP A 95 -3.62 7.97 -16.40
CA ASP A 95 -2.61 8.76 -17.10
C ASP A 95 -1.32 8.87 -16.28
N LEU A 96 -1.42 9.01 -14.95
CA LEU A 96 -0.27 9.00 -14.05
C LEU A 96 0.52 7.68 -14.12
N ILE A 97 -0.15 6.52 -14.03
CA ILE A 97 0.55 5.23 -14.10
C ILE A 97 1.18 5.01 -15.47
N VAL A 98 0.49 5.38 -16.56
CA VAL A 98 1.00 5.23 -17.93
C VAL A 98 2.22 6.12 -18.19
N GLU A 99 2.24 7.35 -17.65
CA GLU A 99 3.38 8.26 -17.79
C GLU A 99 4.57 7.89 -16.89
N LEU A 100 4.31 7.20 -15.78
CA LEU A 100 5.28 6.99 -14.72
C LEU A 100 6.56 6.28 -15.17
N PRO A 101 6.59 5.21 -16.00
CA PRO A 101 7.84 4.60 -16.45
C PRO A 101 8.77 5.59 -17.19
N VAL A 102 8.19 6.44 -18.03
CA VAL A 102 8.94 7.46 -18.79
C VAL A 102 9.48 8.56 -17.87
N ARG A 103 8.72 8.93 -16.84
CA ARG A 103 9.12 9.94 -15.86
C ARG A 103 10.16 9.40 -14.89
N HIS A 104 9.93 8.20 -14.38
CA HIS A 104 10.81 7.46 -13.49
C HIS A 104 12.19 7.28 -14.12
N SER A 105 12.28 6.85 -15.39
CA SER A 105 13.59 6.69 -16.06
C SER A 105 14.42 7.99 -16.13
N LYS A 106 13.76 9.15 -16.21
CA LYS A 106 14.44 10.47 -16.19
C LYS A 106 14.85 10.89 -14.77
N LEU A 107 14.01 10.60 -13.79
CA LEU A 107 14.23 10.91 -12.38
C LEU A 107 15.17 9.90 -11.71
N TRP A 108 15.43 8.77 -12.34
CA TRP A 108 16.16 7.64 -11.76
C TRP A 108 17.50 8.02 -11.13
N PRO A 109 18.38 8.84 -11.77
CA PRO A 109 19.64 9.24 -11.14
C PRO A 109 19.45 10.01 -9.83
N ASP A 110 18.43 10.86 -9.77
CA ASP A 110 18.10 11.66 -8.59
C ASP A 110 17.47 10.79 -7.49
N ILE A 111 16.59 9.86 -7.88
CA ILE A 111 16.00 8.85 -6.98
C ILE A 111 17.10 8.00 -6.35
N CYS A 112 18.03 7.44 -7.13
CA CYS A 112 19.16 6.66 -6.61
C CYS A 112 19.99 7.47 -5.62
N THR A 113 20.26 8.73 -5.95
CA THR A 113 21.07 9.61 -5.10
C THR A 113 20.38 9.89 -3.77
N ALA A 114 19.06 10.10 -3.79
CA ALA A 114 18.29 10.34 -2.58
C ALA A 114 18.19 9.07 -1.71
N LEU A 115 17.86 7.93 -2.33
CA LEU A 115 17.78 6.63 -1.65
C LEU A 115 19.11 6.24 -0.99
N ALA A 116 20.25 6.39 -1.68
CA ALA A 116 21.56 6.10 -1.12
C ALA A 116 21.95 7.01 0.06
N LYS A 117 21.41 8.23 0.14
CA LYS A 117 21.61 9.13 1.29
C LYS A 117 20.76 8.72 2.50
N CYS A 118 19.57 8.18 2.27
CA CYS A 118 18.67 7.72 3.31
C CYS A 118 19.08 6.35 3.88
N HIS A 119 19.71 5.49 3.08
CA HIS A 119 20.07 4.14 3.50
C HIS A 119 21.27 4.13 4.47
N PRO A 120 21.18 3.43 5.63
CA PRO A 120 22.23 3.44 6.64
C PRO A 120 23.52 2.74 6.18
N GLU A 121 23.41 1.67 5.40
CA GLU A 121 24.56 0.87 4.96
C GLU A 121 25.05 1.18 3.53
N ILE A 122 24.14 1.25 2.55
CA ILE A 122 24.47 1.54 1.16
C ILE A 122 25.01 2.96 1.02
N LYS A 123 26.18 3.11 0.38
CA LYS A 123 26.85 4.43 0.22
C LYS A 123 26.97 4.92 -1.21
N THR A 124 26.62 4.08 -2.19
CA THR A 124 26.77 4.41 -3.61
C THR A 124 25.53 4.02 -4.41
N SER A 125 25.28 4.73 -5.50
CA SER A 125 24.19 4.43 -6.42
C SER A 125 24.37 3.08 -7.12
N ASP A 126 25.61 2.66 -7.38
CA ASP A 126 25.92 1.37 -8.01
C ASP A 126 25.60 0.20 -7.05
N GLU A 127 25.95 0.35 -5.77
CA GLU A 127 25.60 -0.63 -4.75
C GLU A 127 24.08 -0.71 -4.56
N LEU A 128 23.39 0.43 -4.52
CA LEU A 128 21.93 0.45 -4.47
C LEU A 128 21.33 -0.28 -5.67
N SER A 129 21.75 0.08 -6.88
CA SER A 129 21.20 -0.49 -8.12
C SER A 129 21.43 -2.00 -8.25
N SER A 130 22.54 -2.52 -7.71
CA SER A 130 22.84 -3.96 -7.75
C SER A 130 22.09 -4.79 -6.70
N ARG A 131 21.57 -4.15 -5.65
CA ARG A 131 20.83 -4.82 -4.57
C ARG A 131 19.33 -4.54 -4.61
N LEU A 132 18.86 -3.62 -5.44
CA LEU A 132 17.44 -3.35 -5.57
C LEU A 132 16.71 -4.54 -6.15
N VAL A 133 15.60 -4.91 -5.52
CA VAL A 133 14.66 -5.87 -6.08
C VAL A 133 14.04 -5.24 -7.34
N PRO A 134 13.98 -5.93 -8.50
CA PRO A 134 13.45 -5.39 -9.75
C PRO A 134 11.91 -5.27 -9.78
N HIS A 135 11.29 -5.23 -8.60
CA HIS A 135 9.85 -5.13 -8.40
C HIS A 135 9.55 -4.07 -7.34
N VAL A 136 8.72 -3.10 -7.70
CA VAL A 136 8.35 -1.95 -6.85
C VAL A 136 6.87 -1.97 -6.49
N GLY A 137 6.52 -1.38 -5.35
CA GLY A 137 5.13 -0.98 -5.07
C GLY A 137 4.88 0.43 -5.58
N ILE A 138 3.69 0.70 -6.12
CA ILE A 138 3.25 2.03 -6.53
C ILE A 138 1.89 2.30 -5.88
N ASN A 139 1.81 3.32 -5.04
CA ASN A 139 0.58 3.70 -4.35
C ASN A 139 0.06 5.05 -4.84
N LEU A 140 -1.21 5.09 -5.24
CA LEU A 140 -1.98 6.30 -5.50
C LEU A 140 -3.13 6.38 -4.49
N TYR A 141 -3.01 7.29 -3.52
CA TYR A 141 -3.97 7.38 -2.40
C TYR A 141 -5.21 8.21 -2.70
N ASP A 142 -5.17 9.03 -3.75
CA ASP A 142 -6.25 9.91 -4.17
C ASP A 142 -6.09 10.28 -5.66
N ASP A 143 -6.87 11.26 -6.12
CA ASP A 143 -6.85 11.80 -7.48
C ASP A 143 -5.89 13.00 -7.63
N SER A 144 -4.92 13.15 -6.72
CA SER A 144 -3.88 14.18 -6.80
C SER A 144 -2.73 13.77 -7.74
N ASN A 145 -1.77 14.67 -7.94
CA ASN A 145 -0.53 14.38 -8.67
C ASN A 145 0.55 13.74 -7.79
N THR A 146 0.14 12.98 -6.77
CA THR A 146 1.05 12.36 -5.81
C THR A 146 1.16 10.86 -6.09
N ILE A 147 2.38 10.38 -6.28
CA ILE A 147 2.68 8.97 -6.49
C ILE A 147 3.71 8.57 -5.44
N GLU A 148 3.43 7.54 -4.67
CA GLU A 148 4.44 6.92 -3.80
C GLU A 148 4.99 5.66 -4.47
N ILE A 149 6.31 5.52 -4.50
CA ILE A 149 7.02 4.36 -5.02
C ILE A 149 7.79 3.71 -3.88
N THR A 150 7.54 2.42 -3.67
CA THR A 150 8.17 1.62 -2.63
C THR A 150 9.19 0.68 -3.24
N TYR A 151 10.44 0.86 -2.82
CA TYR A 151 11.57 0.05 -3.21
C TYR A 151 11.96 -0.90 -2.08
N ARG A 152 12.49 -2.05 -2.47
CA ARG A 152 13.06 -3.03 -1.54
C ARG A 152 14.49 -3.35 -1.93
N VAL A 153 15.33 -3.50 -0.92
CA VAL A 153 16.75 -3.84 -1.08
C VAL A 153 16.96 -5.28 -0.61
N GLU A 154 17.59 -6.09 -1.46
CA GLU A 154 18.00 -7.44 -1.11
C GLU A 154 19.09 -7.44 -0.04
N GLY A 155 18.93 -8.34 0.92
CA GLY A 155 19.86 -8.51 2.03
C GLY A 155 19.83 -7.38 3.07
N ASP A 156 18.81 -6.51 3.07
CA ASP A 156 18.55 -5.66 4.25
C ASP A 156 18.04 -6.57 5.40
N PRO A 157 18.77 -6.68 6.52
CA PRO A 157 18.40 -7.56 7.64
C PRO A 157 17.09 -7.15 8.32
N GLU A 158 16.67 -5.90 8.18
CA GLU A 158 15.46 -5.36 8.79
C GLU A 158 14.26 -5.37 7.82
N PHE A 159 14.45 -5.84 6.57
CA PHE A 159 13.42 -5.87 5.53
C PHE A 159 12.73 -4.51 5.30
N ARG A 160 13.46 -3.41 5.51
CA ARG A 160 12.91 -2.06 5.43
C ARG A 160 12.50 -1.72 4.00
N GLY A 161 11.40 -0.99 3.88
CA GLY A 161 10.98 -0.36 2.63
C GLY A 161 11.62 1.02 2.50
N CYS A 162 12.08 1.36 1.31
CA CYS A 162 12.43 2.73 0.97
C CYS A 162 11.30 3.35 0.14
N PHE A 163 10.79 4.49 0.58
CA PHE A 163 9.64 5.15 -0.02
C PHE A 163 10.11 6.43 -0.68
N VAL A 164 9.66 6.65 -1.92
CA VAL A 164 9.90 7.86 -2.69
C VAL A 164 8.54 8.42 -3.07
N THR A 165 8.23 9.61 -2.57
CA THR A 165 7.02 10.35 -2.97
C THR A 165 7.37 11.32 -4.09
N LEU A 166 6.71 11.17 -5.22
CA LEU A 166 6.71 12.11 -6.32
C LEU A 166 5.47 13.02 -6.21
N ARG A 167 5.66 14.32 -6.39
CA ARG A 167 4.58 15.30 -6.56
C ARG A 167 4.85 16.13 -7.79
N ASP A 168 3.90 16.19 -8.72
CA ASP A 168 4.04 16.93 -9.98
C ASP A 168 5.32 16.55 -10.77
N TRP A 169 5.69 15.26 -10.72
CA TRP A 169 6.92 14.70 -11.32
C TRP A 169 8.25 15.21 -10.72
N GLU A 170 8.21 15.71 -9.49
CA GLU A 170 9.39 16.05 -8.71
C GLU A 170 9.48 15.20 -7.45
N ILE A 171 10.70 14.91 -6.98
CA ILE A 171 10.90 14.17 -5.72
C ILE A 171 10.52 15.10 -4.57
N ALA A 172 9.39 14.81 -3.93
CA ALA A 172 8.87 15.58 -2.79
C ALA A 172 9.45 15.09 -1.47
N GLU A 173 9.54 13.77 -1.30
CA GLU A 173 10.01 13.13 -0.07
C GLU A 173 10.70 11.80 -0.38
N VAL A 174 11.72 11.47 0.40
CA VAL A 174 12.35 10.14 0.43
C VAL A 174 12.57 9.74 1.87
N CYS A 175 12.02 8.60 2.27
CA CYS A 175 12.14 8.08 3.61
C CYS A 175 12.35 6.56 3.59
N MET A 176 12.77 6.03 4.74
CA MET A 176 12.94 4.60 4.97
C MET A 176 12.07 4.27 6.18
N ALA A 177 11.26 3.22 6.09
CA ALA A 177 10.53 2.74 7.27
C ALA A 177 11.52 2.06 8.23
N GLU A 178 11.45 2.43 9.50
CA GLU A 178 12.17 1.79 10.61
C GLU A 178 11.40 0.59 11.17
#